data_AF-A0A3E0E1E2-F1
#
_entry.id   AF-A0A3E0E1E2-F1
#
_cell.length_a   1.000
_cell.length_b   1.000
_cell.length_c   1.000
_cell.angle_alpha   90.00
_cell.angle_beta   90.00
_cell.angle_gamma   90.00
#
_symmetry.space_group_name_H-M   'P 1'
#
loop_
_entity.id
_entity.type
_entity.pdbx_description
1 polymer ?
#
loop_
_entity_poly.entity_id
_entity_poly.type
_entity_poly.pdbx_seq_one_letter_code
_entity_poly.pdbx_strand_id
1 'polypeptide(L)'
;MKTIKLVAVVCLAYFASACELDQTEIIPNDDLTQALENDNQGVLRIGEKTYIFNENSKGTITKFAGNSRKYEFLYDTESLNIKPDYQRENYRLTEDSFIIENELTGEYLKFVNVDESKSGTISFDVELSNGLKLENLNFVIPPNDSLGSANSRTDVACVLCYIYVFEKILDSILDQLGDNFDSNCALALNNCANSGGVAELKLSDGWFGSSCEVSCQLPE
;
A
#
# COMPACT_ATOMS: atom_id res chain seq x y z
N MET A 1 3.22 62.41 -50.29
CA MET A 1 4.65 62.14 -50.00
C MET A 1 5.08 62.95 -48.79
N LYS A 2 5.25 62.30 -47.63
CA LYS A 2 6.04 62.83 -46.51
C LYS A 2 6.80 61.65 -45.87
N THR A 3 8.08 61.88 -45.69
CA THR A 3 9.15 60.94 -45.34
C THR A 3 9.05 60.44 -43.90
N ILE A 4 8.95 59.12 -43.79
CA ILE A 4 9.29 58.30 -42.63
C ILE A 4 10.81 58.14 -42.65
N LYS A 5 11.51 58.41 -41.54
CA LYS A 5 12.74 57.72 -41.09
C LYS A 5 13.30 58.37 -39.83
N LEU A 6 13.86 57.51 -38.96
CA LEU A 6 14.50 57.78 -37.66
C LEU A 6 13.56 58.17 -36.50
N VAL A 7 12.86 57.19 -35.88
CA VAL A 7 12.79 56.98 -34.41
C VAL A 7 12.23 55.56 -34.11
N ALA A 8 12.72 54.51 -34.76
CA ALA A 8 12.15 53.15 -34.57
C ALA A 8 13.19 52.03 -34.42
N VAL A 9 14.46 52.35 -34.22
CA VAL A 9 15.55 51.34 -34.20
C VAL A 9 16.32 51.32 -32.86
N VAL A 10 15.87 52.07 -31.84
CA VAL A 10 16.53 52.06 -30.51
C VAL A 10 15.69 51.36 -29.43
N CYS A 11 14.41 51.04 -29.67
CA CYS A 11 13.56 50.34 -28.69
C CYS A 11 13.50 48.81 -28.87
N LEU A 12 14.16 48.25 -29.89
CA LEU A 12 14.04 46.82 -30.25
C LEU A 12 15.27 45.98 -29.88
N ALA A 13 16.20 46.51 -29.06
CA ALA A 13 17.42 45.80 -28.65
C ALA A 13 17.57 45.61 -27.12
N TYR A 14 16.58 45.99 -26.31
CA TYR A 14 16.67 45.91 -24.83
C TYR A 14 15.71 44.90 -24.17
N PHE A 15 15.01 44.06 -24.94
CA PHE A 15 14.18 42.97 -24.39
C PHE A 15 14.72 41.57 -24.72
N ALA A 16 16.00 41.46 -25.11
CA ALA A 16 16.64 40.18 -25.43
C ALA A 16 17.72 39.76 -24.41
N SER A 17 17.70 40.32 -23.20
CA SER A 17 18.63 39.93 -22.13
C SER A 17 17.89 39.82 -20.79
N ALA A 18 17.95 38.62 -20.21
CA ALA A 18 17.52 38.26 -18.85
C ALA A 18 16.02 37.96 -18.65
N CYS A 19 15.56 36.90 -19.31
CA CYS A 19 14.82 35.86 -18.59
C CYS A 19 15.25 34.53 -19.22
N GLU A 20 16.47 34.07 -18.89
CA GLU A 20 16.63 32.63 -18.71
C GLU A 20 15.68 32.28 -17.57
N LEU A 21 14.43 31.98 -17.93
CA LEU A 21 13.61 31.14 -17.10
C LEU A 21 14.35 29.81 -17.13
N ASP A 22 15.22 29.63 -16.13
CA ASP A 22 15.64 28.32 -15.69
C ASP A 22 14.35 27.64 -15.25
N GLN A 23 13.59 27.14 -16.24
CA GLN A 23 12.63 26.09 -16.03
C GLN A 23 13.49 24.90 -15.70
N THR A 24 13.94 24.83 -14.44
CA THR A 24 13.89 23.56 -13.75
C THR A 24 12.47 23.07 -14.00
N GLU A 25 12.34 22.18 -14.98
CA GLU A 25 11.20 21.30 -15.07
C GLU A 25 11.08 20.74 -13.65
N ILE A 26 10.09 21.23 -12.92
CA ILE A 26 9.58 20.51 -11.77
C ILE A 26 8.95 19.29 -12.42
N ILE A 27 9.78 18.27 -12.68
CA ILE A 27 9.30 16.92 -12.92
C ILE A 27 8.40 16.69 -11.72
N PRO A 28 7.08 16.52 -11.90
CA PRO A 28 6.21 16.21 -10.79
C PRO A 28 6.82 14.97 -10.16
N ASN A 29 7.40 15.12 -8.98
CA ASN A 29 7.97 14.00 -8.27
C ASN A 29 6.76 13.10 -7.99
N ASP A 30 6.74 11.95 -8.65
CA ASP A 30 5.65 10.99 -8.60
C ASP A 30 5.38 10.65 -7.13
N ASP A 31 4.15 10.86 -6.64
CA ASP A 31 3.79 10.66 -5.22
C ASP A 31 4.25 9.29 -4.72
N LEU A 32 4.16 8.26 -5.58
CA LEU A 32 4.62 6.92 -5.27
C LEU A 32 6.14 6.87 -5.14
N THR A 33 6.87 7.48 -6.07
CA THR A 33 8.34 7.53 -6.02
C THR A 33 8.82 8.20 -4.74
N GLN A 34 8.23 9.35 -4.37
CA GLN A 34 8.56 10.02 -3.11
C GLN A 34 8.21 9.17 -1.89
N ALA A 35 7.07 8.47 -1.90
CA ALA A 35 6.66 7.63 -0.77
C ALA A 35 7.55 6.39 -0.61
N LEU A 36 8.08 5.84 -1.69
CA LEU A 36 9.01 4.70 -1.67
C LEU A 36 10.41 5.07 -1.15
N GLU A 37 10.78 6.36 -1.17
CA GLU A 37 12.03 6.86 -0.58
C GLU A 37 11.94 6.99 0.95
N ASN A 38 10.73 7.05 1.52
CA ASN A 38 10.52 7.13 2.96
C ASN A 38 10.66 5.76 3.62
N ASP A 39 11.04 5.78 4.90
CA ASP A 39 11.09 4.58 5.74
C ASP A 39 9.71 3.90 5.80
N ASN A 40 9.69 2.59 5.59
CA ASN A 40 8.49 1.77 5.52
C ASN A 40 8.78 0.33 5.98
N GLN A 41 7.74 -0.35 6.44
CA GLN A 41 7.75 -1.74 6.90
C GLN A 41 7.53 -2.73 5.74
N GLY A 42 7.56 -2.26 4.50
CA GLY A 42 7.44 -3.07 3.30
C GLY A 42 6.49 -2.46 2.28
N VAL A 43 6.45 -3.10 1.12
CA VAL A 43 5.62 -2.67 -0.01
C VAL A 43 4.95 -3.89 -0.64
N LEU A 44 3.62 -3.91 -0.66
CA LEU A 44 2.83 -4.93 -1.36
C LEU A 44 2.31 -4.38 -2.69
N ARG A 45 2.43 -5.17 -3.75
CA ARG A 45 1.86 -4.86 -5.07
C ARG A 45 0.83 -5.91 -5.45
N ILE A 46 -0.35 -5.43 -5.87
CA ILE A 46 -1.48 -6.24 -6.34
C ILE A 46 -2.03 -5.59 -7.62
N GLY A 47 -1.70 -6.15 -8.78
CA GLY A 47 -2.03 -5.53 -10.06
C GLY A 47 -1.44 -4.13 -10.19
N GLU A 48 -2.27 -3.12 -10.48
CA GLU A 48 -1.86 -1.70 -10.58
C GLU A 48 -1.84 -0.97 -9.23
N LYS A 49 -2.17 -1.64 -8.13
CA LYS A 49 -2.22 -1.04 -6.80
C LYS A 49 -0.93 -1.32 -6.05
N THR A 50 -0.44 -0.30 -5.36
CA THR A 50 0.70 -0.39 -4.45
C THR A 50 0.25 0.00 -3.06
N TYR A 51 0.59 -0.83 -2.07
CA TYR A 51 0.35 -0.61 -0.66
C TYR A 51 1.69 -0.44 0.03
N ILE A 52 1.89 0.70 0.69
CA ILE A 52 3.10 0.98 1.48
C ILE A 52 2.71 0.88 2.96
N PHE A 53 3.40 0.01 3.70
CA PHE A 53 3.22 -0.14 5.13
C PHE A 53 4.06 0.93 5.83
N ASN A 54 3.45 2.03 6.26
CA ASN A 54 4.19 3.20 6.75
C ASN A 54 4.89 2.88 8.08
N GLU A 55 6.14 3.32 8.23
CA GLU A 55 6.83 3.26 9.52
C GLU A 55 6.40 4.44 10.41
N ASN A 56 5.24 4.30 11.05
CA ASN A 56 4.72 5.27 12.01
C ASN A 56 4.07 4.62 13.24
N SER A 57 3.80 5.42 14.27
CA SER A 57 3.26 4.92 15.56
C SER A 57 1.89 4.25 15.46
N LYS A 58 1.14 4.52 14.39
CA LYS A 58 -0.19 3.96 14.14
C LYS A 58 -0.16 2.73 13.21
N GLY A 59 0.97 2.44 12.57
CA GLY A 59 1.12 1.32 11.64
C GLY A 59 0.20 1.39 10.42
N THR A 60 -0.09 2.60 9.93
CA THR A 60 -1.01 2.83 8.80
C THR A 60 -0.48 2.31 7.47
N ILE A 61 -1.37 2.14 6.51
CA ILE A 61 -1.09 1.69 5.15
C ILE A 61 -1.49 2.79 4.16
N THR A 62 -0.57 3.17 3.27
CA THR A 62 -0.88 4.08 2.17
C THR A 62 -1.19 3.29 0.90
N LYS A 63 -2.35 3.54 0.29
CA LYS A 63 -2.76 2.98 -0.99
C LYS A 63 -2.44 3.92 -2.14
N PHE A 64 -1.88 3.36 -3.21
CA PHE A 64 -1.66 4.00 -4.50
C PHE A 64 -2.37 3.21 -5.59
N ALA A 65 -2.88 3.90 -6.61
CA ALA A 65 -3.29 3.28 -7.87
C ALA A 65 -2.48 3.91 -9.00
N GLY A 66 -1.64 3.11 -9.65
CA GLY A 66 -0.51 3.62 -10.42
C GLY A 66 0.36 4.52 -9.53
N ASN A 67 0.57 5.74 -9.99
CA ASN A 67 1.46 6.74 -9.38
C ASN A 67 0.73 7.72 -8.45
N SER A 68 -0.59 7.60 -8.30
CA SER A 68 -1.39 8.53 -7.50
C SER A 68 -1.74 7.94 -6.15
N ARG A 69 -1.40 8.67 -5.08
CA ARG A 69 -1.88 8.37 -3.73
C ARG A 69 -3.42 8.42 -3.71
N LYS A 70 -4.05 7.43 -3.08
CA LYS A 70 -5.51 7.38 -2.91
C LYS A 70 -5.91 7.78 -1.51
N TYR A 71 -5.48 7.01 -0.53
CA TYR A 71 -5.78 7.26 0.87
C TYR A 71 -4.81 6.51 1.78
N GLU A 72 -4.79 6.90 3.05
CA GLU A 72 -4.08 6.22 4.12
C GLU A 72 -5.10 5.67 5.12
N PHE A 73 -4.89 4.44 5.57
CA PHE A 73 -5.85 3.73 6.40
C PHE A 73 -5.20 2.74 7.36
N LEU A 74 -5.99 2.23 8.31
CA LEU A 74 -5.68 1.07 9.14
C LEU A 74 -6.96 0.32 9.49
N TYR A 75 -6.86 -0.95 9.85
CA TYR A 75 -7.98 -1.69 10.42
C TYR A 75 -7.95 -1.67 11.95
N ASP A 76 -9.14 -1.60 12.56
CA ASP A 76 -9.36 -1.97 13.96
C ASP A 76 -9.00 -3.45 14.12
N THR A 77 -7.88 -3.72 14.78
CA THR A 77 -7.35 -5.07 14.96
C THR A 77 -8.30 -6.00 15.70
N GLU A 78 -9.16 -5.47 16.57
CA GLU A 78 -10.16 -6.30 17.27
C GLU A 78 -11.23 -6.80 16.29
N SER A 79 -11.59 -5.97 15.31
CA SER A 79 -12.59 -6.30 14.28
C SER A 79 -12.13 -7.41 13.32
N LEU A 80 -10.81 -7.61 13.20
CA LEU A 80 -10.26 -8.69 12.38
C LEU A 80 -10.49 -10.07 13.00
N ASN A 81 -10.76 -10.15 14.31
CA ASN A 81 -11.07 -11.41 15.02
C ASN A 81 -10.03 -12.51 14.83
N ILE A 82 -8.76 -12.12 14.85
CA ILE A 82 -7.60 -13.00 14.71
C ILE A 82 -7.07 -13.38 16.09
N LYS A 83 -6.69 -14.64 16.27
CA LYS A 83 -5.87 -15.06 17.42
C LYS A 83 -4.40 -15.24 17.00
N PRO A 84 -3.49 -14.34 17.42
CA PRO A 84 -2.07 -14.43 17.06
C PRO A 84 -1.42 -15.77 17.43
N ASP A 85 -1.89 -16.42 18.50
CA ASP A 85 -1.37 -17.71 18.94
C ASP A 85 -1.75 -18.87 18.02
N TYR A 86 -2.93 -18.83 17.38
CA TYR A 86 -3.38 -19.87 16.44
C TYR A 86 -2.62 -19.81 15.11
N GLN A 87 -2.16 -18.63 14.70
CA GLN A 87 -1.36 -18.47 13.47
C GLN A 87 -0.06 -19.27 13.50
N ARG A 88 0.56 -19.40 14.69
CA ARG A 88 1.79 -20.17 14.88
C ARG A 88 1.58 -21.67 14.68
N GLU A 89 0.38 -22.16 15.00
CA GLU A 89 0.01 -23.57 14.84
C GLU A 89 -0.37 -23.87 13.38
N ASN A 90 -1.09 -22.95 12.72
CA ASN A 90 -1.46 -23.06 11.30
C ASN A 90 -0.24 -23.03 10.35
N TYR A 91 0.83 -22.29 10.71
CA TYR A 91 2.06 -22.25 9.91
C TYR A 91 2.72 -23.64 9.73
N ARG A 92 2.48 -24.58 10.64
CA ARG A 92 3.25 -25.84 10.69
C ARG A 92 2.74 -26.97 9.80
N LEU A 93 1.53 -26.95 9.27
CA LEU A 93 0.90 -28.21 8.84
C LEU A 93 -0.09 -28.02 7.69
N THR A 94 0.41 -27.93 6.44
CA THR A 94 0.02 -28.74 5.26
C THR A 94 0.45 -28.02 3.95
N GLU A 95 1.27 -28.69 3.15
CA GLU A 95 1.46 -28.37 1.71
C GLU A 95 2.01 -26.97 1.36
N ASP A 96 3.06 -26.48 2.05
CA ASP A 96 3.75 -25.21 1.72
C ASP A 96 2.80 -23.99 1.65
N SER A 97 1.76 -23.99 2.48
CA SER A 97 0.77 -22.92 2.54
C SER A 97 0.61 -22.34 3.95
N PHE A 98 0.26 -21.07 4.03
CA PHE A 98 -0.01 -20.35 5.29
C PHE A 98 -1.46 -19.88 5.32
N ILE A 99 -2.14 -20.01 6.46
CA ILE A 99 -3.56 -19.65 6.59
C ILE A 99 -3.75 -18.67 7.75
N ILE A 100 -4.41 -17.55 7.47
CA ILE A 100 -4.99 -16.65 8.49
C ILE A 100 -6.50 -16.86 8.46
N GLU A 101 -7.10 -17.08 9.63
CA GLU A 101 -8.54 -17.33 9.77
C GLU A 101 -9.17 -16.34 10.75
N ASN A 102 -10.37 -15.88 10.42
CA ASN A 102 -11.26 -15.14 11.30
C ASN A 102 -11.97 -16.14 12.21
N GLU A 103 -11.70 -16.06 13.51
CA GLU A 103 -12.17 -17.04 14.49
C GLU A 103 -13.68 -17.00 14.73
N LEU A 104 -14.35 -15.89 14.39
CA LEU A 104 -15.79 -15.76 14.56
C LEU A 104 -16.56 -16.31 13.35
N THR A 105 -16.04 -16.09 12.14
CA THR A 105 -16.77 -16.39 10.90
C THR A 105 -16.25 -17.63 10.18
N GLY A 106 -15.02 -18.07 10.47
CA GLY A 106 -14.32 -19.14 9.73
C GLY A 106 -13.85 -18.68 8.34
N GLU A 107 -13.91 -17.39 8.05
CA GLU A 107 -13.34 -16.84 6.82
C GLU A 107 -11.82 -16.92 6.87
N TYR A 108 -11.18 -17.24 5.75
CA TYR A 108 -9.74 -17.41 5.72
C TYR A 108 -9.09 -16.82 4.47
N LEU A 109 -7.81 -16.50 4.62
CA LEU A 109 -6.87 -16.24 3.53
C LEU A 109 -5.81 -17.33 3.59
N LYS A 110 -5.67 -18.08 2.49
CA LYS A 110 -4.65 -19.11 2.31
C LYS A 110 -3.61 -18.62 1.32
N PHE A 111 -2.41 -18.38 1.80
CA PHE A 111 -1.24 -18.02 1.02
C PHE A 111 -0.63 -19.28 0.42
N VAL A 112 -0.46 -19.30 -0.90
CA VAL A 112 0.04 -20.45 -1.66
C VAL A 112 1.08 -19.99 -2.67
N ASN A 113 1.81 -20.94 -3.27
CA ASN A 113 2.83 -20.68 -4.29
C ASN A 113 3.87 -19.64 -3.84
N VAL A 114 4.29 -19.71 -2.57
CA VAL A 114 5.26 -18.77 -2.00
C VAL A 114 6.63 -18.98 -2.67
N ASP A 115 7.14 -17.94 -3.35
CA ASP A 115 8.46 -17.91 -3.98
C ASP A 115 9.32 -16.78 -3.42
N GLU A 116 10.51 -17.16 -2.95
CA GLU A 116 11.55 -16.28 -2.40
C GLU A 116 12.85 -16.34 -3.21
N SER A 117 12.78 -16.85 -4.44
CA SER A 117 13.95 -16.96 -5.33
C SER A 117 14.63 -15.62 -5.59
N LYS A 118 13.89 -14.50 -5.46
CA LYS A 118 14.39 -13.14 -5.61
C LYS A 118 14.69 -12.52 -4.25
N SER A 119 15.96 -12.15 -4.05
CA SER A 119 16.39 -11.46 -2.83
C SER A 119 15.58 -10.18 -2.57
N GLY A 120 15.04 -10.04 -1.37
CA GLY A 120 14.27 -8.89 -0.89
C GLY A 120 12.83 -8.86 -1.38
N THR A 121 12.33 -9.93 -2.01
CA THR A 121 10.94 -10.00 -2.50
C THR A 121 10.35 -11.38 -2.24
N ILE A 122 9.14 -11.40 -1.70
CA ILE A 122 8.31 -12.61 -1.55
C ILE A 122 7.17 -12.51 -2.57
N SER A 123 7.04 -13.51 -3.43
CA SER A 123 5.92 -13.63 -4.36
C SER A 123 4.97 -14.72 -3.87
N PHE A 124 3.66 -14.54 -3.99
CA PHE A 124 2.66 -15.52 -3.54
C PHE A 124 1.31 -15.26 -4.20
N ASP A 125 0.44 -16.27 -4.13
CA ASP A 125 -0.98 -16.15 -4.44
C ASP A 125 -1.79 -16.28 -3.13
N VAL A 126 -3.03 -15.80 -3.16
CA VAL A 126 -3.95 -15.89 -2.01
C VAL A 126 -5.28 -16.47 -2.45
N GLU A 127 -5.68 -17.57 -1.81
CA GLU A 127 -6.98 -18.20 -1.96
C GLU A 127 -7.87 -17.83 -0.77
N LEU A 128 -9.10 -17.42 -1.04
CA LEU A 128 -10.05 -16.98 -0.03
C LEU A 128 -11.11 -18.05 0.24
N SER A 129 -11.66 -18.06 1.47
CA SER A 129 -12.76 -18.99 1.82
C SER A 129 -14.01 -18.82 0.96
N ASN A 130 -14.23 -17.64 0.36
CA ASN A 130 -15.32 -17.37 -0.58
C ASN A 130 -15.04 -17.86 -2.03
N GLY A 131 -13.88 -18.49 -2.27
CA GLY A 131 -13.48 -19.04 -3.56
C GLY A 131 -12.77 -18.04 -4.49
N LEU A 132 -12.63 -16.78 -4.10
CA LEU A 132 -11.80 -15.82 -4.85
C LEU A 132 -10.32 -16.16 -4.74
N LYS A 133 -9.58 -15.78 -5.77
CA LYS A 133 -8.12 -15.90 -5.82
C LYS A 133 -7.50 -14.59 -6.26
N LEU A 134 -6.45 -14.19 -5.56
CA LEU A 134 -5.57 -13.10 -5.96
C LEU A 134 -4.23 -13.70 -6.34
N GLU A 135 -3.77 -13.43 -7.56
CA GLU A 135 -2.58 -14.05 -8.12
C GLU A 135 -1.44 -13.03 -8.31
N ASN A 136 -0.20 -13.50 -8.25
CA ASN A 136 1.02 -12.74 -8.51
C ASN A 136 1.22 -11.55 -7.56
N LEU A 137 0.90 -11.71 -6.28
CA LEU A 137 1.20 -10.69 -5.26
C LEU A 137 2.70 -10.67 -5.01
N ASN A 138 3.23 -9.46 -4.82
CA ASN A 138 4.65 -9.25 -4.57
C ASN A 138 4.83 -8.35 -3.35
N PHE A 139 5.48 -8.87 -2.32
CA PHE A 139 5.86 -8.11 -1.12
C PHE A 139 7.37 -7.85 -1.12
N VAL A 140 7.77 -6.58 -1.04
CA VAL A 140 9.17 -6.16 -0.94
C VAL A 140 9.52 -5.94 0.53
N ILE A 141 10.55 -6.65 1.00
CA ILE A 141 11.04 -6.56 2.38
C ILE A 141 12.00 -5.36 2.49
N PRO A 142 11.84 -4.48 3.50
CA PRO A 142 12.76 -3.36 3.71
C PRO A 142 14.20 -3.83 3.97
N PRO A 143 15.23 -3.10 3.50
CA PRO A 143 16.63 -3.48 3.67
C PRO A 143 17.11 -3.49 5.13
N ASN A 144 16.49 -2.67 5.99
CA ASN A 144 16.90 -2.47 7.38
C ASN A 144 16.18 -3.39 8.36
N ASP A 145 15.27 -4.25 7.89
CA ASP A 145 14.50 -5.09 8.78
C ASP A 145 15.28 -6.33 9.21
N SER A 146 15.30 -6.54 10.52
CA SER A 146 15.80 -7.76 11.17
C SER A 146 14.99 -9.03 10.83
N LEU A 147 13.98 -8.92 9.95
CA LEU A 147 13.09 -9.99 9.49
C LEU A 147 13.76 -11.01 8.56
N GLY A 148 15.05 -10.85 8.26
CA GLY A 148 15.88 -11.87 7.64
C GLY A 148 16.55 -11.36 6.38
N SER A 149 17.87 -11.49 6.32
CA SER A 149 18.58 -11.32 5.06
C SER A 149 17.94 -12.27 4.06
N ALA A 150 17.51 -11.77 2.91
CA ALA A 150 16.95 -12.58 1.83
C ALA A 150 17.99 -13.51 1.15
N ASN A 151 19.06 -13.87 1.87
CA ASN A 151 20.14 -14.76 1.48
C ASN A 151 20.37 -15.93 2.46
N SER A 152 19.59 -16.11 3.54
CA SER A 152 19.80 -17.24 4.46
C SER A 152 18.96 -18.47 4.08
N ARG A 153 19.24 -19.08 2.93
CA ARG A 153 18.74 -20.43 2.59
C ARG A 153 19.28 -21.54 3.52
N THR A 154 20.08 -21.21 4.53
CA THR A 154 20.77 -22.22 5.37
C THR A 154 20.70 -22.02 6.87
N ASP A 155 20.16 -20.92 7.40
CA ASP A 155 20.07 -20.75 8.86
C ASP A 155 18.71 -20.16 9.24
N VAL A 156 17.79 -21.07 9.57
CA VAL A 156 16.49 -20.83 10.21
C VAL A 156 15.69 -19.69 9.56
N ALA A 157 14.96 -20.03 8.50
CA ALA A 157 13.78 -19.27 8.09
C ALA A 157 12.96 -18.96 9.36
N CYS A 158 12.97 -17.70 9.78
CA CYS A 158 12.28 -17.27 10.97
C CYS A 158 10.78 -17.39 10.69
N VAL A 159 10.21 -18.54 11.02
CA VAL A 159 8.77 -18.84 10.87
C VAL A 159 7.91 -17.70 11.44
N LEU A 160 8.35 -17.10 12.55
CA LEU A 160 7.68 -15.96 13.18
C LEU A 160 7.75 -14.67 12.36
N CYS A 161 8.79 -14.50 11.56
CA CYS A 161 8.98 -13.32 10.73
C CYS A 161 7.98 -13.29 9.57
N TYR A 162 7.63 -14.46 9.02
CA TYR A 162 6.60 -14.56 7.98
C TYR A 162 5.19 -14.34 8.51
N ILE A 163 4.89 -14.79 9.73
CA ILE A 163 3.59 -14.53 10.38
C ILE A 163 3.35 -13.03 10.45
N TYR A 164 4.34 -12.26 10.92
CA TYR A 164 4.24 -10.81 11.00
C TYR A 164 4.02 -10.15 9.63
N VAL A 165 4.74 -10.62 8.61
CA VAL A 165 4.58 -10.11 7.24
C VAL A 165 3.18 -10.40 6.69
N PHE A 166 2.67 -11.61 6.85
CA PHE A 166 1.36 -11.98 6.33
C PHE A 166 0.20 -11.36 7.11
N GLU A 167 0.33 -11.16 8.43
CA GLU A 167 -0.63 -10.37 9.22
C GLU A 167 -0.76 -8.95 8.67
N LYS A 168 0.35 -8.30 8.34
CA LYS A 168 0.32 -6.96 7.73
C LYS A 168 -0.34 -6.97 6.36
N ILE A 169 -0.06 -7.99 5.55
CA ILE A 169 -0.60 -8.11 4.19
C ILE A 169 -2.14 -8.29 4.18
N LEU A 170 -2.73 -8.89 5.23
CA LEU A 170 -4.18 -9.09 5.35
C LEU A 170 -4.96 -7.80 5.06
N ASP A 171 -4.62 -6.70 5.74
CA ASP A 171 -5.34 -5.42 5.63
C ASP A 171 -5.40 -4.91 4.18
N SER A 172 -4.29 -5.07 3.44
CA SER A 172 -4.22 -4.66 2.03
C SER A 172 -5.05 -5.56 1.11
N ILE A 173 -5.13 -6.85 1.43
CA ILE A 173 -5.99 -7.79 0.72
C ILE A 173 -7.47 -7.47 0.99
N LEU A 174 -7.82 -7.19 2.25
CA LEU A 174 -9.19 -6.80 2.61
C LEU A 174 -9.61 -5.50 1.93
N ASP A 175 -8.74 -4.49 1.89
CA ASP A 175 -8.98 -3.26 1.12
C ASP A 175 -9.16 -3.53 -0.39
N GLN A 176 -8.30 -4.37 -0.98
CA GLN A 176 -8.38 -4.76 -2.39
C GLN A 176 -9.74 -5.40 -2.73
N LEU A 177 -10.31 -6.16 -1.80
CA LEU A 177 -11.60 -6.81 -1.94
C LEU A 177 -12.74 -5.82 -1.66
N GLY A 178 -12.59 -4.97 -0.64
CA GLY A 178 -13.58 -3.96 -0.26
C GLY A 178 -13.96 -3.03 -1.41
N ASP A 179 -13.01 -2.69 -2.29
CA ASP A 179 -13.28 -1.94 -3.54
C ASP A 179 -14.33 -2.61 -4.45
N ASN A 180 -14.52 -3.93 -4.33
CA ASN A 180 -15.45 -4.73 -5.15
C ASN A 180 -16.76 -5.10 -4.43
N PHE A 181 -16.85 -4.97 -3.10
CA PHE A 181 -17.96 -5.55 -2.31
C PHE A 181 -18.87 -4.53 -1.61
N ASP A 182 -18.39 -3.36 -1.19
CA ASP A 182 -19.24 -2.30 -0.63
C ASP A 182 -18.77 -0.91 -1.07
N SER A 183 -19.58 -0.25 -1.91
CA SER A 183 -19.32 1.11 -2.38
C SER A 183 -19.30 2.14 -1.25
N ASN A 184 -19.93 1.86 -0.10
CA ASN A 184 -20.02 2.82 0.99
C ASN A 184 -18.71 2.92 1.78
N CYS A 185 -18.03 1.80 2.02
CA CYS A 185 -16.71 1.77 2.65
C CYS A 185 -15.70 2.55 1.81
N ALA A 186 -15.57 2.20 0.52
CA ALA A 186 -14.67 2.91 -0.39
C ALA A 186 -15.01 4.40 -0.49
N LEU A 187 -16.30 4.77 -0.50
CA LEU A 187 -16.72 6.18 -0.50
C LEU A 187 -16.32 6.89 0.81
N ALA A 188 -16.52 6.26 1.96
CA ALA A 188 -16.17 6.83 3.26
C ALA A 188 -14.65 7.02 3.41
N LEU A 189 -13.84 6.08 2.94
CA LEU A 189 -12.38 6.21 2.87
C LEU A 189 -11.96 7.41 2.01
N ASN A 190 -12.53 7.53 0.82
CA ASN A 190 -12.25 8.67 -0.07
C ASN A 190 -12.67 10.01 0.56
N ASN A 191 -13.82 10.06 1.24
CA ASN A 191 -14.28 11.27 1.92
C ASN A 191 -13.36 11.67 3.08
N CYS A 192 -12.84 10.70 3.83
CA CYS A 192 -11.87 10.96 4.87
C CYS A 192 -10.56 11.52 4.30
N ALA A 193 -10.03 10.87 3.25
CA ALA A 193 -8.81 11.30 2.58
C ALA A 193 -8.95 12.71 1.95
N ASN A 194 -10.09 13.01 1.33
CA ASN A 194 -10.39 14.34 0.78
C ASN A 194 -10.47 15.43 1.87
N SER A 195 -10.71 15.03 3.11
CA SER A 195 -10.69 15.91 4.29
C SER A 195 -9.30 16.01 4.92
N GLY A 196 -8.29 15.36 4.34
CA GLY A 196 -6.92 15.28 4.84
C GLY A 196 -6.73 14.33 6.02
N GLY A 197 -7.73 13.48 6.33
CA GLY A 197 -7.67 12.54 7.45
C GLY A 197 -7.12 11.16 7.10
N VAL A 198 -6.84 10.39 8.15
CA VAL A 198 -6.50 8.96 8.09
C VAL A 198 -7.70 8.15 8.55
N ALA A 199 -8.08 7.15 7.77
CA ALA A 199 -9.27 6.34 8.04
C ALA A 199 -8.94 5.09 8.86
N GLU A 200 -9.71 4.84 9.91
CA GLU A 200 -9.70 3.59 10.66
C GLU A 200 -10.95 2.79 10.30
N LEU A 201 -10.77 1.56 9.81
CA LEU A 201 -11.84 0.68 9.36
C LEU A 201 -12.16 -0.36 10.41
N LYS A 202 -13.45 -0.57 10.66
CA LYS A 202 -13.96 -1.65 11.49
C LYS A 202 -14.91 -2.51 10.69
N LEU A 203 -14.63 -3.81 10.63
CA LEU A 203 -15.48 -4.78 9.95
C LEU A 203 -16.56 -5.32 10.90
N SER A 204 -17.79 -5.44 10.43
CA SER A 204 -18.93 -5.85 11.27
C SER A 204 -19.50 -7.23 10.91
N ASP A 205 -19.38 -7.65 9.65
CA ASP A 205 -19.98 -8.90 9.12
C ASP A 205 -18.91 -9.89 8.61
N GLY A 206 -17.72 -9.88 9.22
CA GLY A 206 -16.58 -10.65 8.74
C GLY A 206 -15.71 -9.93 7.72
N TRP A 207 -14.69 -10.62 7.22
CA TRP A 207 -13.70 -10.12 6.26
C TRP A 207 -14.27 -9.90 4.87
N PHE A 208 -15.21 -10.75 4.44
CA PHE A 208 -15.83 -10.67 3.13
C PHE A 208 -17.29 -10.18 3.21
N GLY A 209 -17.66 -9.61 4.37
CA GLY A 209 -18.96 -8.98 4.59
C GLY A 209 -19.12 -7.68 3.81
N SER A 210 -20.37 -7.22 3.70
CA SER A 210 -20.74 -6.02 2.95
C SER A 210 -20.88 -4.76 3.82
N SER A 211 -20.34 -4.76 5.05
CA SER A 211 -20.47 -3.63 5.96
C SER A 211 -19.18 -3.34 6.71
N CYS A 212 -18.84 -2.05 6.75
CA CYS A 212 -17.78 -1.52 7.60
C CYS A 212 -18.22 -0.21 8.26
N GLU A 213 -17.57 0.12 9.35
CA GLU A 213 -17.57 1.45 9.95
C GLU A 213 -16.23 2.12 9.67
N VAL A 214 -16.26 3.39 9.26
CA VAL A 214 -15.06 4.19 8.99
C VAL A 214 -15.02 5.37 9.94
N SER A 215 -14.01 5.40 10.79
CA SER A 215 -13.68 6.53 11.66
C SER A 215 -12.59 7.37 11.00
N CYS A 216 -12.80 8.69 10.87
CA CYS A 216 -11.83 9.58 10.24
C CYS A 216 -11.08 10.41 11.26
N GLN A 217 -9.76 10.23 11.32
CA GLN A 217 -8.87 10.98 12.20
C GLN A 217 -8.26 12.15 11.42
N LEU A 218 -8.72 13.37 11.71
CA LEU A 218 -8.21 14.60 11.06
C LEU A 218 -6.89 15.06 11.71
N PRO A 219 -5.99 15.70 10.94
CA PRO A 219 -4.83 16.37 11.50
C PRO A 219 -5.28 17.53 12.42
N GLU A 220 -4.60 17.68 13.56
CA GLU A 220 -4.84 18.77 14.52
C GLU A 220 -4.56 20.17 13.93
#